data_AF-A0A1S9ZKC7-F1
#
_entry.id   AF-A0A1S9ZKC7-F1
#
_cell.length_a   1.000
_cell.length_b   1.000
_cell.length_c   1.000
_cell.angle_alpha   90.00
_cell.angle_beta   90.00
_cell.angle_gamma   90.00
#
_symmetry.space_group_name_H-M   'P 1'
#
loop_
_entity.id
_entity.type
_entity.pdbx_description
1 polymer ?
#
loop_
_entity_poly.entity_id
_entity_poly.type
_entity_poly.pdbx_seq_one_letter_code
_entity_poly.pdbx_strand_id
1 'polypeptide(L)'
;MLHTNDAQSQQTQSKAVTISRIYHALRQMRLTTEHGRRVKSNTIAHLLSYEESIRSGHTLNVGALGAAIINMNWMIDHITHIDDKRVLPSERLFLCQAARICQQRYDIEKSL
;
A
#
# COMPACT_ATOMS: atom_id res chain seq x y z
N MET A 1 -22.46 44.76 -7.46
CA MET A 1 -23.07 43.56 -6.83
C MET A 1 -22.35 42.34 -7.38
N LEU A 2 -21.88 41.50 -6.46
CA LEU A 2 -21.16 40.25 -6.70
C LEU A 2 -22.04 39.25 -7.44
N HIS A 3 -21.46 38.42 -8.31
CA HIS A 3 -21.68 36.97 -8.30
C HIS A 3 -20.42 36.29 -8.83
N THR A 4 -19.68 35.68 -7.91
CA THR A 4 -18.50 34.85 -8.14
C THR A 4 -18.87 33.57 -8.86
N ASN A 5 -18.11 33.25 -9.91
CA ASN A 5 -18.11 31.96 -10.58
C ASN A 5 -17.33 30.95 -9.70
N ASP A 6 -17.97 30.42 -8.67
CA ASP A 6 -17.45 29.30 -7.87
C ASP A 6 -17.85 27.95 -8.48
N ALA A 7 -17.60 27.80 -9.78
CA ALA A 7 -17.89 26.59 -10.53
C ALA A 7 -16.59 25.90 -10.98
N GLN A 8 -15.66 25.65 -10.03
CA GLN A 8 -14.46 24.83 -10.29
C GLN A 8 -13.87 24.24 -9.00
N SER A 9 -14.73 23.74 -8.12
CA SER A 9 -14.34 22.95 -6.95
C SER A 9 -14.93 21.55 -7.00
N GLN A 10 -15.07 20.97 -8.19
CA GLN A 10 -15.29 19.53 -8.32
C GLN A 10 -13.95 18.82 -8.10
N GLN A 11 -13.56 18.84 -6.83
CA GLN A 11 -12.55 18.01 -6.22
C GLN A 11 -13.00 16.56 -6.41
N THR A 12 -12.51 15.93 -7.48
CA THR A 12 -12.63 14.49 -7.70
C THR A 12 -11.99 13.83 -6.49
N GLN A 13 -12.82 13.43 -5.53
CA GLN A 13 -12.44 12.66 -4.36
C GLN A 13 -12.00 11.28 -4.88
N SER A 14 -10.78 11.23 -5.40
CA SER A 14 -10.03 10.00 -5.60
C SER A 14 -10.15 9.24 -4.29
N LYS A 15 -10.90 8.13 -4.29
CA LYS A 15 -11.02 7.24 -3.12
C LYS A 15 -9.61 6.98 -2.62
N ALA A 16 -9.23 7.65 -1.52
CA ALA A 16 -7.90 7.56 -0.95
C ALA A 16 -7.57 6.07 -0.79
N VAL A 17 -6.41 5.66 -1.32
CA VAL A 17 -5.97 4.27 -1.18
C VAL A 17 -5.63 4.07 0.29
N THR A 18 -6.50 3.36 1.01
CA THR A 18 -6.29 3.00 2.42
C THR A 18 -5.42 1.75 2.53
N ILE A 19 -4.81 1.55 3.70
CA ILE A 19 -4.09 0.29 3.99
C ILE A 19 -4.99 -0.94 3.76
N SER A 20 -6.28 -0.84 4.09
CA SER A 20 -7.27 -1.87 3.82
C SER A 20 -7.33 -2.24 2.34
N ARG A 21 -7.46 -1.22 1.48
CA ARG A 21 -7.48 -1.40 0.04
C ARG A 21 -6.17 -2.00 -0.48
N ILE A 22 -5.03 -1.68 0.14
CA ILE A 22 -3.72 -2.24 -0.21
C ILE A 22 -3.69 -3.74 -0.01
N TYR A 23 -3.96 -4.25 1.20
CA TYR A 23 -3.87 -5.70 1.40
C TYR A 23 -4.95 -6.45 0.61
N HIS A 24 -6.13 -5.87 0.37
CA HIS A 24 -7.16 -6.49 -0.47
C HIS A 24 -6.69 -6.68 -1.91
N ALA A 25 -6.02 -5.69 -2.49
CA ALA A 25 -5.44 -5.80 -3.83
C ALA A 25 -4.26 -6.78 -3.86
N LEU A 26 -3.38 -6.78 -2.85
CA LEU A 26 -2.28 -7.75 -2.74
C LEU A 26 -2.78 -9.20 -2.68
N ARG A 27 -3.95 -9.46 -2.09
CA ARG A 27 -4.55 -10.81 -2.10
C ARG A 27 -4.82 -11.31 -3.52
N GLN A 28 -5.21 -10.41 -4.44
CA GLN A 28 -5.54 -10.77 -5.83
C GLN A 28 -4.31 -10.98 -6.70
N MET A 29 -3.20 -10.29 -6.41
CA MET A 29 -1.96 -10.39 -7.19
C MET A 29 -1.37 -11.81 -7.17
N ARG A 30 -1.03 -12.36 -8.35
CA ARG A 30 -0.52 -13.73 -8.49
C ARG A 30 0.97 -13.74 -8.83
N LEU A 31 1.79 -14.14 -7.85
CA LEU A 31 3.24 -14.30 -8.03
C LEU A 31 3.59 -15.72 -8.47
N THR A 32 4.51 -15.83 -9.42
CA THR A 32 4.95 -17.12 -9.99
C THR A 32 5.80 -17.91 -9.02
N THR A 33 6.66 -17.23 -8.25
CA THR A 33 7.60 -17.89 -7.33
C THR A 33 6.98 -18.17 -5.97
N GLU A 34 7.41 -19.27 -5.34
CA GLU A 34 7.00 -19.61 -3.98
C GLU A 34 7.47 -18.57 -2.97
N HIS A 35 8.73 -18.12 -3.10
CA HIS A 35 9.27 -17.08 -2.24
C HIS A 35 8.48 -15.77 -2.37
N GLY A 36 8.13 -15.36 -3.58
CA GLY A 36 7.28 -14.18 -3.80
C GLY A 36 5.92 -14.32 -3.11
N ARG A 37 5.26 -15.48 -3.22
CA ARG A 37 3.99 -15.73 -2.51
C ARG A 37 4.13 -15.62 -1.00
N ARG A 38 5.24 -16.11 -0.41
CA ARG A 38 5.51 -15.99 1.04
C ARG A 38 5.72 -14.54 1.45
N VAL A 39 6.53 -13.78 0.72
CA VAL A 39 6.75 -12.34 1.00
C VAL A 39 5.44 -11.56 0.90
N LYS A 40 4.60 -11.87 -0.09
CA LYS A 40 3.26 -11.29 -0.24
C LYS A 40 2.36 -11.58 0.97
N SER A 41 2.30 -12.83 1.42
CA SER A 41 1.53 -13.21 2.61
C SER A 41 2.03 -12.50 3.87
N ASN A 42 3.35 -12.40 4.06
CA ASN A 42 3.94 -11.68 5.19
C ASN A 42 3.62 -10.18 5.12
N THR A 43 3.69 -9.58 3.93
CA THR A 43 3.27 -8.18 3.71
C THR A 43 1.83 -7.95 4.16
N ILE A 44 0.91 -8.82 3.76
CA ILE A 44 -0.50 -8.75 4.16
C ILE A 44 -0.65 -8.87 5.68
N ALA A 45 0.06 -9.80 6.32
CA ALA A 45 0.02 -9.97 7.77
C ALA A 45 0.48 -8.71 8.52
N HIS A 46 1.56 -8.08 8.05
CA HIS A 46 2.06 -6.83 8.63
C HIS A 46 1.07 -5.67 8.45
N LEU A 47 0.46 -5.52 7.26
CA LEU A 47 -0.56 -4.49 7.02
C LEU A 47 -1.79 -4.69 7.92
N LEU A 48 -2.22 -5.94 8.14
CA LEU A 48 -3.33 -6.26 9.05
C LEU A 48 -2.97 -5.95 10.50
N SER A 49 -1.76 -6.29 10.95
CA SER A 49 -1.30 -5.97 12.30
C SER A 49 -1.24 -4.46 12.55
N TYR A 50 -0.80 -3.71 11.54
CA TYR A 50 -0.80 -2.26 11.59
C TYR A 50 -2.24 -1.68 11.63
N GLU A 51 -3.13 -2.15 10.77
CA GLU A 51 -4.54 -1.72 10.77
C GLU A 51 -5.23 -2.02 12.12
N GLU A 52 -4.92 -3.17 12.72
CA GLU A 52 -5.41 -3.53 14.04
C GLU A 52 -4.93 -2.57 15.13
N SER A 53 -3.67 -2.14 15.05
CA SER A 53 -3.12 -1.16 16.01
C SER A 53 -3.86 0.19 15.92
N ILE A 54 -4.27 0.61 14.71
CA ILE A 54 -5.11 1.81 14.54
C ILE A 54 -6.48 1.58 15.19
N ARG A 55 -7.11 0.44 14.91
CA ARG A 55 -8.48 0.14 15.36
C ARG A 55 -8.59 0.01 16.88
N SER A 56 -7.58 -0.59 17.51
CA SER A 56 -7.56 -0.81 18.95
C SER A 56 -7.30 0.47 19.76
N GLY A 57 -6.78 1.53 19.14
CA GLY A 57 -6.46 2.78 19.82
C GLY A 57 -5.29 2.69 20.81
N HIS A 58 -4.60 1.54 20.83
CA HIS A 58 -3.36 1.35 21.59
C HIS A 58 -2.15 1.90 20.81
N THR A 59 -0.94 1.55 21.25
CA THR A 59 0.30 1.93 20.57
C THR A 59 0.28 1.51 19.10
N LEU A 60 0.47 2.48 18.20
CA LEU A 60 0.58 2.23 16.77
C LEU A 60 1.75 1.28 16.48
N ASN A 61 1.48 0.22 15.71
CA ASN A 61 2.50 -0.74 15.31
C ASN A 61 3.23 -0.25 14.06
N VAL A 62 3.98 0.84 14.21
CA VAL A 62 4.79 1.46 13.15
C VAL A 62 5.85 0.48 12.63
N GLY A 63 6.32 -0.44 13.47
CA GLY A 63 7.24 -1.52 13.08
C GLY A 63 6.65 -2.47 12.04
N ALA A 64 5.37 -2.85 12.18
CA ALA A 64 4.68 -3.65 11.17
C ALA A 64 4.54 -2.88 9.85
N LEU A 65 4.24 -1.59 9.88
CA LEU A 65 4.20 -0.77 8.67
C LEU A 65 5.56 -0.71 7.97
N GLY A 66 6.65 -0.54 8.71
CA GLY A 66 8.02 -0.60 8.19
C GLY A 66 8.36 -1.94 7.52
N ALA A 67 8.00 -3.06 8.17
CA ALA A 67 8.20 -4.39 7.59
C ALA A 67 7.39 -4.60 6.30
N ALA A 68 6.16 -4.06 6.23
CA ALA A 68 5.36 -4.12 5.01
C ALA A 68 6.02 -3.36 3.85
N ILE A 69 6.59 -2.17 4.10
CA ILE A 69 7.30 -1.38 3.08
C ILE A 69 8.51 -2.15 2.53
N ILE A 70 9.33 -2.73 3.41
CA ILE A 70 10.51 -3.52 3.02
C ILE A 70 10.09 -4.68 2.11
N ASN A 71 9.05 -5.41 2.49
CA ASN A 71 8.56 -6.53 1.69
C ASN A 71 7.95 -6.08 0.35
N MET A 72 7.29 -4.92 0.29
CA MET A 72 6.78 -4.36 -0.97
C MET A 72 7.92 -3.98 -1.92
N ASN A 73 8.95 -3.29 -1.42
CA ASN A 73 10.12 -2.94 -2.22
C ASN A 73 10.82 -4.19 -2.74
N TRP A 74 11.01 -5.20 -1.88
CA TRP A 74 11.54 -6.50 -2.31
C TRP A 74 10.68 -7.13 -3.42
N MET A 75 9.35 -7.10 -3.30
CA MET A 75 8.46 -7.64 -4.34
C MET A 75 8.59 -6.86 -5.66
N ILE A 76 8.69 -5.53 -5.62
CA ILE A 76 8.89 -4.69 -6.81
C ILE A 76 10.18 -5.12 -7.54
N ASP A 77 11.27 -5.23 -6.80
CA ASP A 77 12.58 -5.63 -7.34
C ASP A 77 12.52 -7.05 -7.90
N HIS A 78 11.95 -7.99 -7.13
CA HIS A 78 11.82 -9.39 -7.54
C HIS A 78 11.01 -9.54 -8.83
N ILE A 79 9.81 -8.95 -8.88
CA ILE A 79 8.89 -8.99 -10.03
C ILE A 79 9.54 -8.39 -11.29
N THR A 80 10.37 -7.36 -11.12
CA THR A 80 11.12 -6.72 -12.21
C THR A 80 12.28 -7.61 -12.65
N HIS A 81 13.07 -8.11 -11.71
CA HIS A 81 14.26 -8.91 -11.96
C HIS A 81 13.96 -10.20 -12.73
N ILE A 82 12.89 -10.91 -12.35
CA ILE A 82 12.49 -12.16 -13.02
C ILE A 82 11.51 -11.94 -14.17
N ASP A 83 11.13 -10.68 -14.44
CA ASP A 83 10.11 -10.33 -15.42
C ASP A 83 8.81 -11.16 -15.27
N ASP A 84 8.24 -11.18 -14.05
CA ASP A 84 7.13 -12.08 -13.70
C ASP A 84 5.85 -11.77 -14.52
N LYS A 85 5.64 -12.49 -15.62
CA LYS A 85 4.52 -12.27 -16.55
C LYS A 85 3.14 -12.54 -15.95
N ARG A 86 3.05 -13.16 -14.77
CA ARG A 86 1.77 -13.32 -14.06
C ARG A 86 1.32 -12.05 -13.35
N VAL A 87 2.22 -11.09 -13.14
CA VAL A 87 1.89 -9.78 -12.56
C VAL A 87 1.67 -8.77 -13.68
N LEU A 88 0.43 -8.31 -13.81
CA LEU A 88 0.02 -7.36 -14.84
C LEU A 88 0.73 -6.01 -14.66
N PRO A 89 0.93 -5.24 -15.74
CA PRO A 89 1.50 -3.89 -15.64
C PRO A 89 0.75 -2.98 -14.65
N SER A 90 -0.58 -3.08 -14.60
CA SER A 90 -1.41 -2.34 -13.65
C SER A 90 -1.18 -2.76 -12.20
N GLU A 91 -0.94 -4.05 -11.93
CA GLU A 91 -0.62 -4.55 -10.59
C GLU A 91 0.77 -4.10 -10.14
N ARG A 92 1.74 -4.04 -11.06
CA ARG A 92 3.08 -3.49 -10.79
C ARG A 92 3.00 -2.01 -10.40
N LEU A 93 2.26 -1.21 -11.18
CA LEU A 93 2.02 0.20 -10.88
C LEU A 93 1.32 0.37 -9.53
N PHE A 94 0.31 -0.47 -9.26
CA PHE A 94 -0.38 -0.48 -7.98
C PHE A 94 0.57 -0.78 -6.82
N LEU A 95 1.45 -1.78 -6.96
CA LEU A 95 2.41 -2.15 -5.92
C LEU A 95 3.37 -0.99 -5.60
N CYS A 96 3.88 -0.30 -6.61
CA CYS A 96 4.71 0.90 -6.41
C CYS A 96 3.94 2.03 -5.70
N GLN A 97 2.68 2.26 -6.08
CA GLN A 97 1.84 3.25 -5.42
C GLN A 97 1.57 2.88 -3.96
N ALA A 98 1.27 1.61 -3.69
CA ALA A 98 1.04 1.08 -2.36
C ALA A 98 2.28 1.25 -1.46
N ALA A 99 3.47 0.91 -1.96
CA ALA A 99 4.72 1.10 -1.24
C ALA A 99 4.93 2.58 -0.86
N ARG A 100 4.69 3.50 -1.81
CA ARG A 100 4.78 4.95 -1.55
C ARG A 100 3.78 5.43 -0.51
N ILE A 101 2.53 4.95 -0.55
CA ILE A 101 1.50 5.32 0.43
C ILE A 101 1.89 4.81 1.82
N CYS A 102 2.34 3.57 1.93
CA CYS A 102 2.82 3.01 3.20
C CYS A 102 4.02 3.80 3.72
N GLN A 103 4.97 4.16 2.85
CA GLN A 103 6.13 4.99 3.22
C GLN A 103 5.70 6.36 3.75
N GLN A 104 4.84 7.07 3.03
CA GLN A 104 4.32 8.37 3.47
C GLN A 104 3.64 8.28 4.83
N ARG A 105 2.85 7.22 5.04
CA ARG A 105 2.19 6.97 6.33
C ARG A 105 3.20 6.68 7.44
N TYR A 106 4.20 5.86 7.16
CA TYR A 106 5.27 5.54 8.10
C TYR A 106 6.07 6.78 8.50
N ASP A 107 6.42 7.63 7.54
CA ASP A 107 7.18 8.85 7.80
C ASP A 107 6.41 9.79 8.73
N ILE A 108 5.10 9.97 8.48
CA ILE A 108 4.22 10.76 9.35
C ILE A 108 4.21 10.17 10.76
N GLU A 109 3.95 8.87 10.90
CA GLU A 109 3.74 8.26 12.22
C GLU A 109 5.00 8.04 13.02
N LYS A 110 6.15 7.85 12.37
CA LYS A 110 7.45 7.79 13.03
C LYS A 110 7.86 9.14 13.63
N SER A 111 7.34 10.24 13.07
CA SER A 111 7.63 11.60 13.53
C SER A 111 6.67 12.10 14.62
N LEU A 112 5.67 11.30 15.02
CA LEU A 112 4.76 11.56 16.14
C LEU A 112 5.32 11.00 17.45
#